data_AF-A0AAD6YHC8-F1
#
_entry.id   AF-A0AAD6YHC8-F1
#
_cell.length_a   1.000
_cell.length_b   1.000
_cell.length_c   1.000
_cell.angle_alpha   90.00
_cell.angle_beta   90.00
_cell.angle_gamma   90.00
#
_symmetry.space_group_name_H-M   'P 1'
#
loop_
_entity.id
_entity.type
_entity.pdbx_description
1 polymer ?
#
loop_
_entity_poly.entity_id
_entity_poly.type
_entity_poly.pdbx_seq_one_letter_code
_entity_poly.pdbx_strand_id
1 'polypeptide(L)'
;MRRRKISDEDSDIEDLMEDVGLTPKVLASLKAHPEATKIVAEIVNRLGIKDSALKRARLELPSYLNITWSQVARHFALSHKFTWLDFDPIPGVTLCYLPPSFHRELYMRSWSAMNVYAEPAERMLEAPRYLVPLFALFAGRIEDFPEHAMPETELSSGGSVEHKIFIVGNIIFLVIELKAYFDNMERNIAHLFTELYSASKMNGDEGFESLTVYGLLTDLGTFHFYSFNPISNTFYRDHKMTVPRDREDFLYGMMAVVDQIFSLVLQGYVDTLKATCTKSEEPSSGSPTTKGRLSLEAWRKAHQHALAAQKQFSGNLTALEESAAEGLEFLEKSVACVRRITYNSSDHDIPSKADLETIAQKAVEKWHVDLCERQARHAVTQSSSNA
;
A
#
# COMPACT_ATOMS: atom_id res chain seq x y z
N MET A 1 6.49 -43.91 7.00
CA MET A 1 6.90 -42.72 6.23
C MET A 1 6.99 -41.56 7.21
N ARG A 2 8.21 -41.17 7.63
CA ARG A 2 8.43 -40.11 8.62
C ARG A 2 8.21 -38.75 7.96
N ARG A 3 7.25 -37.96 8.46
CA ARG A 3 7.08 -36.55 8.09
C ARG A 3 8.33 -35.78 8.53
N ARG A 4 9.02 -35.13 7.59
CA ARG A 4 10.01 -34.10 7.90
C ARG A 4 9.26 -32.92 8.51
N LYS A 5 9.67 -32.52 9.73
CA LYS A 5 9.46 -31.14 10.20
C LYS A 5 10.25 -30.23 9.26
N ILE A 6 9.55 -29.31 8.62
CA ILE A 6 10.18 -28.14 8.00
C ILE A 6 10.43 -27.18 9.17
N SER A 7 11.69 -26.82 9.38
CA SER A 7 12.15 -25.90 10.42
C SER A 7 11.82 -24.46 10.07
N ASP A 8 11.71 -23.63 11.12
CA ASP A 8 11.53 -22.18 11.09
C ASP A 8 12.52 -21.51 10.11
N GLU A 9 12.02 -20.86 9.05
CA GLU A 9 12.86 -20.13 8.08
C GLU A 9 13.37 -18.78 8.64
N ASP A 10 12.82 -18.30 9.77
CA ASP A 10 13.15 -16.98 10.36
C ASP A 10 14.23 -17.04 11.46
N SER A 11 14.52 -18.19 12.09
CA SER A 11 15.71 -18.34 12.95
C SER A 11 16.99 -18.45 12.11
N ASP A 12 16.86 -18.91 10.86
CA ASP A 12 18.00 -19.14 9.99
C ASP A 12 18.74 -17.84 9.62
N ILE A 13 18.09 -16.66 9.55
CA ILE A 13 18.76 -15.41 9.13
C ILE A 13 19.57 -14.78 10.26
N GLU A 14 19.09 -14.77 11.50
CA GLU A 14 19.87 -14.28 12.65
C GLU A 14 21.05 -15.20 12.94
N ASP A 15 20.83 -16.52 12.89
CA ASP A 15 21.89 -17.53 12.98
C ASP A 15 22.87 -17.40 11.79
N LEU A 16 22.40 -17.14 10.57
CA LEU A 16 23.24 -16.85 9.41
C LEU A 16 24.07 -15.56 9.63
N MET A 17 23.46 -14.46 10.05
CA MET A 17 24.18 -13.18 10.25
C MET A 17 25.23 -13.28 11.37
N GLU A 18 24.94 -14.03 12.42
CA GLU A 18 25.88 -14.34 13.50
C GLU A 18 26.99 -15.31 13.01
N ASP A 19 26.64 -16.31 12.19
CA ASP A 19 27.57 -17.24 11.54
C ASP A 19 28.51 -16.56 10.53
N VAL A 20 28.05 -15.52 9.81
CA VAL A 20 28.93 -14.70 8.94
C VAL A 20 29.61 -13.54 9.69
N GLY A 21 29.35 -13.38 11.00
CA GLY A 21 29.96 -12.36 11.86
C GLY A 21 29.54 -10.91 11.53
N LEU A 22 28.43 -10.71 10.82
CA LEU A 22 27.93 -9.40 10.39
C LEU A 22 27.07 -8.75 11.49
N THR A 23 27.69 -8.48 12.64
CA THR A 23 27.01 -7.79 13.75
C THR A 23 26.69 -6.32 13.41
N PRO A 24 25.72 -5.68 14.10
CA PRO A 24 25.43 -4.25 13.93
C PRO A 24 26.67 -3.34 14.09
N LYS A 25 27.65 -3.74 14.93
CA LYS A 25 28.94 -3.05 15.07
C LYS A 25 29.81 -3.14 13.81
N VAL A 26 29.81 -4.29 13.13
CA VAL A 26 30.55 -4.47 11.87
C VAL A 26 29.93 -3.62 10.77
N LEU A 27 28.60 -3.56 10.67
CA LEU A 27 27.90 -2.69 9.72
C LEU A 27 28.19 -1.20 9.96
N ALA A 28 28.19 -0.75 11.23
CA ALA A 28 28.56 0.62 11.59
C ALA A 28 30.03 0.94 11.22
N SER A 29 30.94 -0.02 11.42
CA SER A 29 32.36 0.12 11.05
C SER A 29 32.57 0.14 9.53
N LEU A 30 31.79 -0.63 8.76
CA LEU A 30 31.80 -0.61 7.30
C LEU A 30 31.35 0.74 6.74
N LYS A 31 30.28 1.34 7.30
CA LYS A 31 29.79 2.68 6.89
C LYS A 31 30.83 3.77 7.18
N ALA A 32 31.62 3.65 8.24
CA ALA A 32 32.64 4.62 8.62
C ALA A 32 33.93 4.54 7.78
N HIS A 33 34.11 3.50 6.95
CA HIS A 33 35.36 3.24 6.22
C HIS A 33 35.10 3.08 4.71
N PRO A 34 35.28 4.14 3.91
CA PRO A 34 35.00 4.13 2.46
C PRO A 34 35.75 3.03 1.70
N GLU A 35 36.94 2.65 2.15
CA GLU A 35 37.72 1.55 1.57
C GLU A 35 37.05 0.19 1.80
N ALA A 36 36.36 0.00 2.92
CA ALA A 36 35.60 -1.22 3.17
C ALA A 36 34.35 -1.30 2.27
N THR A 37 33.72 -0.16 1.96
CA THR A 37 32.64 -0.10 0.96
C THR A 37 33.14 -0.49 -0.44
N LYS A 38 34.35 -0.04 -0.83
CA LYS A 38 34.97 -0.46 -2.10
C LYS A 38 35.27 -1.96 -2.13
N ILE A 39 35.72 -2.55 -1.01
CA ILE A 39 35.97 -3.99 -0.91
C ILE A 39 34.65 -4.77 -1.06
N VAL A 40 33.57 -4.35 -0.39
CA VAL A 40 32.25 -4.98 -0.55
C VAL A 40 31.76 -4.86 -2.00
N ALA A 41 31.89 -3.69 -2.62
CA ALA A 41 31.51 -3.49 -4.02
C ALA A 41 32.34 -4.38 -4.97
N GLU A 42 33.65 -4.52 -4.74
CA GLU A 42 34.52 -5.40 -5.50
C GLU A 42 34.14 -6.88 -5.32
N ILE A 43 33.79 -7.31 -4.10
CA ILE A 43 33.30 -8.68 -3.83
C ILE A 43 32.00 -8.94 -4.60
N VAL A 44 31.03 -8.04 -4.52
CA VAL A 44 29.75 -8.13 -5.25
C VAL A 44 30.02 -8.26 -6.76
N ASN A 45 30.88 -7.39 -7.30
CA ASN A 45 31.22 -7.38 -8.72
C ASN A 45 31.91 -8.68 -9.14
N ARG A 46 32.87 -9.18 -8.35
CA ARG A 46 33.58 -10.45 -8.62
C ARG A 46 32.68 -11.67 -8.55
N LEU A 47 31.74 -11.68 -7.63
CA LEU A 47 30.74 -12.74 -7.50
C LEU A 47 29.65 -12.65 -8.59
N GLY A 48 29.69 -11.61 -9.43
CA GLY A 48 28.70 -11.41 -10.50
C GLY A 48 27.29 -11.17 -9.95
N ILE A 49 27.17 -10.68 -8.71
CA ILE A 49 25.89 -10.38 -8.09
C ILE A 49 25.33 -9.16 -8.81
N LYS A 50 24.27 -9.35 -9.57
CA LYS A 50 23.61 -8.27 -10.32
C LYS A 50 23.00 -7.26 -9.35
N ASP A 51 22.94 -5.99 -9.73
CA ASP A 51 22.21 -4.95 -8.98
C ASP A 51 20.77 -5.35 -8.64
N SER A 52 20.11 -6.11 -9.52
CA SER A 52 18.76 -6.64 -9.24
C SER A 52 18.75 -7.67 -8.11
N ALA A 53 19.79 -8.48 -7.97
CA ALA A 53 19.95 -9.44 -6.88
C ALA A 53 20.34 -8.74 -5.57
N LEU A 54 21.16 -7.68 -5.62
CA LEU A 54 21.42 -6.83 -4.45
C LEU A 54 20.19 -6.05 -3.99
N LYS A 55 19.42 -5.50 -4.93
CA LYS A 55 18.15 -4.84 -4.63
C LYS A 55 17.19 -5.84 -3.99
N ARG A 56 17.06 -7.03 -4.57
CA ARG A 56 16.26 -8.11 -4.00
C ARG A 56 16.73 -8.50 -2.59
N ALA A 57 18.03 -8.77 -2.41
CA ALA A 57 18.59 -9.11 -1.10
C ALA A 57 18.40 -7.98 -0.07
N ARG A 58 18.42 -6.71 -0.49
CA ARG A 58 18.11 -5.56 0.40
C ARG A 58 16.64 -5.47 0.78
N LEU A 59 15.74 -5.89 -0.11
CA LEU A 59 14.30 -5.97 0.15
C LEU A 59 13.96 -7.21 0.99
N GLU A 60 14.76 -8.27 0.86
CA GLU A 60 14.68 -9.51 1.64
C GLU A 60 15.36 -9.40 3.01
N LEU A 61 16.27 -8.43 3.21
CA LEU A 61 16.81 -8.11 4.54
C LEU A 61 15.69 -7.48 5.36
N PRO A 62 15.25 -8.10 6.47
CA PRO A 62 14.13 -7.57 7.21
C PRO A 62 14.54 -6.24 7.83
N SER A 63 13.94 -5.20 7.29
CA SER A 63 14.16 -3.77 7.49
C SER A 63 14.04 -3.33 8.95
N TYR A 64 13.42 -4.14 9.79
CA TYR A 64 13.19 -3.84 11.20
C TYR A 64 13.68 -4.94 12.15
N LEU A 65 14.57 -5.83 11.70
CA LEU A 65 14.98 -7.07 12.40
C LEU A 65 15.21 -6.92 13.91
N ASN A 66 15.74 -5.78 14.36
CA ASN A 66 16.18 -5.60 15.74
C ASN A 66 15.21 -4.79 16.62
N ILE A 67 14.07 -4.32 16.10
CA ILE A 67 13.14 -3.54 16.93
C ILE A 67 12.29 -4.49 17.79
N THR A 68 12.46 -4.38 19.09
CA THR A 68 11.68 -5.13 20.07
C THR A 68 10.48 -4.31 20.53
N TRP A 69 9.39 -4.98 20.89
CA TRP A 69 8.25 -4.31 21.54
C TRP A 69 8.66 -3.52 22.78
N SER A 70 9.63 -4.00 23.55
CA SER A 70 10.12 -3.28 24.73
C SER A 70 10.68 -1.88 24.42
N GLN A 71 11.31 -1.71 23.24
CA GLN A 71 11.82 -0.42 22.77
C GLN A 71 10.67 0.48 22.31
N VAL A 72 9.73 -0.06 21.53
CA VAL A 72 8.52 0.65 21.07
C VAL A 72 7.70 1.10 22.27
N ALA A 73 7.38 0.20 23.19
CA ALA A 73 6.60 0.48 24.38
C ALA A 73 7.23 1.56 25.25
N ARG A 74 8.56 1.53 25.43
CA ARG A 74 9.28 2.59 26.14
C ARG A 74 9.14 3.94 25.44
N HIS A 75 9.30 3.97 24.12
CA HIS A 75 9.26 5.21 23.34
C HIS A 75 7.89 5.88 23.35
N PHE A 76 6.82 5.08 23.26
CA PHE A 76 5.44 5.58 23.21
C PHE A 76 4.71 5.50 24.55
N ALA A 77 5.44 5.28 25.66
CA ALA A 77 4.87 5.12 27.00
C ALA A 77 3.74 4.07 27.08
N LEU A 78 3.84 2.99 26.31
CA LEU A 78 2.91 1.87 26.30
C LEU A 78 3.32 0.81 27.34
N SER A 79 2.41 -0.14 27.62
CA SER A 79 2.72 -1.27 28.50
C SER A 79 3.87 -2.12 27.95
N HIS A 80 4.88 -2.40 28.78
CA HIS A 80 5.95 -3.33 28.46
C HIS A 80 5.44 -4.77 28.21
N LYS A 81 4.28 -5.12 28.76
CA LYS A 81 3.63 -6.41 28.49
C LYS A 81 2.59 -6.22 27.39
N PHE A 82 2.88 -6.79 26.23
CA PHE A 82 2.02 -6.73 25.06
C PHE A 82 0.59 -7.22 25.35
N THR A 83 0.44 -8.31 26.10
CA THR A 83 -0.86 -8.90 26.46
C THR A 83 -1.75 -8.02 27.34
N TRP A 84 -1.22 -6.93 27.90
CA TRP A 84 -1.95 -5.98 28.74
C TRP A 84 -2.36 -4.72 28.00
N LEU A 85 -2.06 -4.63 26.70
CA LEU A 85 -2.48 -3.49 25.90
C LEU A 85 -3.97 -3.59 25.63
N ASP A 86 -4.68 -2.59 26.14
CA ASP A 86 -5.99 -2.23 25.64
C ASP A 86 -5.84 -0.99 24.78
N PHE A 87 -6.41 -1.05 23.58
CA PHE A 87 -6.31 0.03 22.60
C PHE A 87 -7.70 0.60 22.41
N ASP A 88 -7.79 1.92 22.46
CA ASP A 88 -9.01 2.61 22.06
C ASP A 88 -9.31 2.37 20.57
N PRO A 89 -10.60 2.34 20.18
CA PRO A 89 -10.99 2.26 18.79
C PRO A 89 -10.47 3.47 18.01
N ILE A 90 -10.24 3.28 16.71
CA ILE A 90 -9.72 4.34 15.84
C ILE A 90 -10.74 5.49 15.80
N PRO A 91 -10.37 6.70 16.26
CA PRO A 91 -11.31 7.81 16.34
C PRO A 91 -11.62 8.36 14.95
N GLY A 92 -12.90 8.69 14.72
CA GLY A 92 -13.34 9.46 13.55
C GLY A 92 -13.46 8.68 12.24
N VAL A 93 -13.10 7.40 12.18
CA VAL A 93 -13.33 6.57 11.00
C VAL A 93 -14.80 6.18 10.94
N THR A 94 -15.48 6.63 9.88
CA THR A 94 -16.86 6.21 9.61
C THR A 94 -16.84 4.99 8.71
N LEU A 95 -17.48 3.90 9.15
CA LEU A 95 -17.62 2.69 8.34
C LEU A 95 -18.47 3.00 7.09
N CYS A 96 -17.88 2.72 5.94
CA CYS A 96 -18.38 2.99 4.60
C CYS A 96 -18.56 1.66 3.88
N TYR A 97 -19.72 1.47 3.26
CA TYR A 97 -20.05 0.23 2.55
C TYR A 97 -20.02 0.49 1.04
N LEU A 98 -19.27 -0.34 0.30
CA LEU A 98 -19.28 -0.29 -1.15
C LEU A 98 -20.59 -0.85 -1.71
N PRO A 99 -20.97 -0.50 -2.95
CA PRO A 99 -22.22 -0.99 -3.52
C PRO A 99 -22.14 -2.51 -3.76
N PRO A 100 -23.26 -3.26 -3.61
CA PRO A 100 -23.27 -4.70 -3.88
C PRO A 100 -22.78 -5.06 -5.29
N SER A 101 -22.98 -4.21 -6.30
CA SER A 101 -22.39 -4.40 -7.64
C SER A 101 -20.87 -4.45 -7.64
N PHE A 102 -20.21 -3.61 -6.83
CA PHE A 102 -18.76 -3.63 -6.67
C PHE A 102 -18.31 -4.94 -6.01
N HIS A 103 -18.97 -5.37 -4.93
CA HIS A 103 -18.65 -6.64 -4.29
C HIS A 103 -18.85 -7.84 -5.22
N ARG A 104 -19.93 -7.86 -6.02
CA ARG A 104 -20.16 -8.91 -7.04
C ARG A 104 -19.01 -8.97 -8.05
N GLU A 105 -18.60 -7.82 -8.59
CA GLU A 105 -17.49 -7.77 -9.55
C GLU A 105 -16.17 -8.21 -8.91
N LEU A 106 -15.89 -7.75 -7.69
CA LEU A 106 -14.70 -8.14 -6.95
C LEU A 106 -14.68 -9.64 -6.68
N TYR A 107 -15.81 -10.22 -6.27
CA TYR A 107 -15.98 -11.65 -6.06
C TYR A 107 -15.66 -12.45 -7.33
N MET A 108 -16.27 -12.10 -8.46
CA MET A 108 -16.06 -12.79 -9.74
C MET A 108 -14.61 -12.72 -10.23
N ARG A 109 -13.98 -11.54 -10.12
CA ARG A 109 -12.57 -11.35 -10.49
C ARG A 109 -11.64 -12.14 -9.59
N SER A 110 -11.89 -12.12 -8.29
CA SER A 110 -11.07 -12.80 -7.30
C SER A 110 -11.17 -14.32 -7.44
N TRP A 111 -12.39 -14.84 -7.66
CA TRP A 111 -12.61 -16.24 -7.99
C TRP A 111 -11.78 -16.68 -9.20
N SER A 112 -11.84 -15.88 -10.28
CA SER A 112 -11.09 -16.17 -11.50
C SER A 112 -9.59 -16.12 -11.28
N ALA A 113 -9.11 -15.19 -10.45
CA ALA A 113 -7.70 -15.09 -10.11
C ALA A 113 -7.22 -16.32 -9.30
N MET A 114 -8.00 -16.79 -8.33
CA MET A 114 -7.65 -17.99 -7.54
C MET A 114 -7.50 -19.26 -8.40
N ASN A 115 -8.19 -19.33 -9.55
CA ASN A 115 -8.00 -20.45 -10.49
C ASN A 115 -6.60 -20.45 -11.15
N VAL A 116 -5.96 -19.29 -11.25
CA VAL A 116 -4.63 -19.14 -11.87
C VAL A 116 -3.52 -19.27 -10.83
N TYR A 117 -3.72 -18.74 -9.64
CA TYR A 117 -2.64 -18.51 -8.67
C TYR A 117 -2.66 -19.45 -7.46
N ALA A 118 -3.57 -20.44 -7.46
CA ALA A 118 -3.89 -21.31 -6.34
C ALA A 118 -4.61 -20.58 -5.20
N GLU A 119 -4.96 -21.31 -4.14
CA GLU A 119 -5.77 -20.77 -3.04
C GLU A 119 -4.92 -19.92 -2.07
N PRO A 120 -5.52 -18.94 -1.35
CA PRO A 120 -4.80 -17.98 -0.50
C PRO A 120 -3.85 -18.61 0.53
N ALA A 121 -4.15 -19.84 0.98
CA ALA A 121 -3.33 -20.57 1.92
C ALA A 121 -1.91 -20.88 1.39
N GLU A 122 -1.69 -20.82 0.08
CA GLU A 122 -0.43 -21.21 -0.55
C GLU A 122 0.44 -20.02 -0.95
N ARG A 123 -0.10 -18.79 -1.07
CA ARG A 123 0.68 -17.62 -1.54
C ARG A 123 0.23 -16.30 -0.91
N MET A 124 1.16 -15.66 -0.23
CA MET A 124 1.00 -14.30 0.32
C MET A 124 0.89 -13.21 -0.74
N LEU A 125 1.35 -13.43 -1.98
CA LEU A 125 1.43 -12.42 -3.05
C LEU A 125 0.06 -11.93 -3.58
N GLU A 126 -1.04 -12.21 -2.87
CA GLU A 126 -2.41 -11.98 -3.35
C GLU A 126 -3.11 -10.76 -2.76
N ALA A 127 -2.58 -10.15 -1.69
CA ALA A 127 -3.09 -8.89 -1.13
C ALA A 127 -3.33 -7.79 -2.20
N PRO A 128 -2.45 -7.58 -3.20
CA PRO A 128 -2.64 -6.53 -4.21
C PRO A 128 -3.95 -6.68 -5.00
N ARG A 129 -4.55 -7.88 -5.12
CA ARG A 129 -5.71 -8.10 -5.99
C ARG A 129 -7.00 -7.49 -5.48
N TYR A 130 -7.16 -7.41 -4.16
CA TYR A 130 -8.31 -6.78 -3.52
C TYR A 130 -8.11 -5.27 -3.39
N LEU A 131 -6.86 -4.85 -3.21
CA LEU A 131 -6.46 -3.47 -3.08
C LEU A 131 -6.55 -2.71 -4.40
N VAL A 132 -6.12 -3.31 -5.52
CA VAL A 132 -6.09 -2.62 -6.83
C VAL A 132 -7.47 -2.13 -7.27
N PRO A 133 -8.56 -2.94 -7.28
CA PRO A 133 -9.89 -2.45 -7.63
C PRO A 133 -10.39 -1.34 -6.70
N LEU A 134 -10.02 -1.40 -5.42
CA LEU A 134 -10.40 -0.41 -4.41
C LEU A 134 -9.66 0.91 -4.61
N PHE A 135 -8.34 0.89 -4.80
CA PHE A 135 -7.55 2.09 -5.08
C PHE A 135 -7.87 2.68 -6.46
N ALA A 136 -8.30 1.85 -7.42
CA ALA A 136 -8.74 2.32 -8.72
C ALA A 136 -9.94 3.29 -8.64
N LEU A 137 -10.76 3.21 -7.59
CA LEU A 137 -11.85 4.18 -7.33
C LEU A 137 -11.33 5.61 -7.16
N PHE A 138 -10.07 5.78 -6.76
CA PHE A 138 -9.42 7.08 -6.58
C PHE A 138 -8.68 7.56 -7.83
N ALA A 139 -8.80 6.83 -8.95
CA ALA A 139 -8.38 7.26 -10.28
C ALA A 139 -6.94 7.82 -10.35
N GLY A 140 -6.01 7.15 -9.66
CA GLY A 140 -4.58 7.50 -9.63
C GLY A 140 -4.23 8.70 -8.73
N ARG A 141 -5.12 9.10 -7.82
CA ARG A 141 -4.82 10.04 -6.72
C ARG A 141 -4.33 9.31 -5.47
N ILE A 142 -4.46 7.98 -5.48
CA ILE A 142 -3.85 7.06 -4.53
C ILE A 142 -2.89 6.17 -5.30
N GLU A 143 -1.67 6.04 -4.77
CA GLU A 143 -0.61 5.23 -5.35
C GLU A 143 -0.17 4.16 -4.37
N ASP A 144 -0.11 2.92 -4.85
CA ASP A 144 0.46 1.80 -4.12
C ASP A 144 1.92 1.60 -4.57
N PHE A 145 2.85 1.76 -3.64
CA PHE A 145 4.26 1.45 -3.84
C PHE A 145 4.62 0.19 -3.07
N PRO A 146 4.61 -0.98 -3.72
CA PRO A 146 5.05 -2.20 -3.08
C PRO A 146 6.55 -2.13 -2.78
N GLU A 147 6.97 -2.75 -1.67
CA GLU A 147 8.37 -2.95 -1.30
C GLU A 147 9.20 -1.64 -1.20
N HIS A 148 8.57 -0.53 -0.84
CA HIS A 148 9.24 0.77 -0.83
C HIS A 148 10.04 1.01 0.45
N ALA A 149 11.22 1.66 0.36
CA ALA A 149 12.08 1.92 1.53
C ALA A 149 11.55 3.06 2.42
N MET A 150 11.45 2.83 3.72
CA MET A 150 11.11 3.82 4.77
C MET A 150 12.39 4.47 5.28
N PRO A 151 12.35 5.76 5.67
CA PRO A 151 13.49 6.44 6.23
C PRO A 151 13.90 5.86 7.59
N GLU A 152 15.17 6.07 7.94
CA GLU A 152 15.66 5.80 9.29
C GLU A 152 15.01 6.78 10.28
N THR A 153 14.69 6.29 11.49
CA THR A 153 14.19 7.09 12.61
C THR A 153 14.95 6.73 13.88
N GLU A 154 14.60 7.35 15.01
CA GLU A 154 15.22 6.99 16.30
C GLU A 154 14.90 5.54 16.72
N LEU A 155 13.86 4.93 16.12
CA LEU A 155 13.42 3.57 16.41
C LEU A 155 13.79 2.55 15.34
N SER A 156 14.18 2.98 14.14
CA SER A 156 14.49 2.06 13.05
C SER A 156 15.64 2.54 12.18
N SER A 157 16.41 1.58 11.68
CA SER A 157 17.38 1.78 10.60
C SER A 157 16.73 1.95 9.21
N GLY A 158 15.41 2.17 9.15
CA GLY A 158 14.62 2.25 7.92
C GLY A 158 14.47 0.89 7.22
N GLY A 159 13.83 0.90 6.05
CA GLY A 159 13.79 -0.25 5.12
C GLY A 159 12.40 -0.55 4.54
N SER A 160 12.21 -1.67 3.83
CA SER A 160 11.00 -1.95 3.06
C SER A 160 9.79 -2.31 3.91
N VAL A 161 8.61 -1.94 3.43
CA VAL A 161 7.30 -2.46 3.89
C VAL A 161 6.61 -3.05 2.68
N GLU A 162 5.69 -4.00 2.85
CA GLU A 162 5.10 -4.68 1.69
C GLU A 162 4.28 -3.72 0.82
N HIS A 163 3.46 -2.84 1.41
CA HIS A 163 2.79 -1.77 0.65
C HIS A 163 2.80 -0.44 1.38
N LYS A 164 3.15 0.61 0.62
CA LYS A 164 2.94 2.01 1.03
C LYS A 164 1.92 2.66 0.14
N ILE A 165 0.87 3.16 0.77
CA ILE A 165 -0.20 3.80 0.06
C ILE A 165 -0.08 5.31 0.28
N PHE A 166 0.22 6.00 -0.81
CA PHE A 166 0.38 7.44 -0.86
C PHE A 166 -0.88 8.10 -1.39
N ILE A 167 -1.11 9.32 -0.93
CA ILE A 167 -2.08 10.25 -1.46
C ILE A 167 -1.39 11.51 -1.97
N VAL A 168 -2.14 12.34 -2.70
CA VAL A 168 -1.71 13.57 -3.38
C VAL A 168 -0.71 14.38 -2.55
N GLY A 169 0.49 14.51 -3.12
CA GLY A 169 1.60 15.25 -2.50
C GLY A 169 2.63 14.38 -1.76
N ASN A 170 2.76 13.10 -2.10
CA ASN A 170 3.69 12.15 -1.46
C ASN A 170 3.43 11.95 0.05
N ILE A 171 2.17 12.10 0.46
CA ILE A 171 1.75 11.92 1.85
C ILE A 171 1.41 10.44 2.05
N ILE A 172 2.01 9.78 3.03
CA ILE A 172 1.73 8.38 3.36
C ILE A 172 0.57 8.35 4.35
N PHE A 173 -0.53 7.68 4.00
CA PHE A 173 -1.65 7.57 4.94
C PHE A 173 -1.95 6.12 5.34
N LEU A 174 -1.50 5.12 4.58
CA LEU A 174 -1.71 3.71 4.92
C LEU A 174 -0.44 2.89 4.65
N VAL A 175 -0.03 2.13 5.67
CA VAL A 175 1.02 1.11 5.60
C VAL A 175 0.38 -0.26 5.74
N ILE A 176 0.68 -1.19 4.85
CA ILE A 176 0.18 -2.57 4.93
C ILE A 176 1.37 -3.50 5.10
N GLU A 177 1.32 -4.24 6.19
CA GLU A 177 2.29 -5.26 6.56
C GLU A 177 1.68 -6.65 6.39
N LEU A 178 2.33 -7.50 5.60
CA LEU A 178 1.82 -8.81 5.19
C LEU A 178 2.71 -9.92 5.75
N LYS A 179 2.16 -10.75 6.67
CA LYS A 179 2.90 -11.81 7.38
C LYS A 179 2.41 -13.20 7.05
N ALA A 180 3.32 -14.14 6.76
CA ALA A 180 2.94 -15.51 6.40
C ALA A 180 2.16 -16.18 7.53
N TYR A 181 2.62 -15.91 8.75
CA TYR A 181 2.02 -16.38 9.99
C TYR A 181 2.20 -15.33 11.08
N PHE A 182 1.28 -15.36 12.06
CA PHE A 182 1.34 -14.49 13.24
C PHE A 182 2.07 -15.13 14.41
N ASP A 183 3.17 -15.83 14.14
CA ASP A 183 3.90 -16.62 15.16
C ASP A 183 4.51 -15.73 16.25
N ASN A 184 4.81 -14.46 15.92
CA ASN A 184 5.25 -13.45 16.87
C ASN A 184 4.48 -12.13 16.69
N MET A 185 3.25 -12.09 17.21
CA MET A 185 2.40 -10.90 17.16
C MET A 185 3.07 -9.66 17.79
N GLU A 186 3.81 -9.84 18.88
CA GLU A 186 4.52 -8.74 19.57
C GLU A 186 5.57 -8.09 18.67
N ARG A 187 6.38 -8.89 17.97
CA ARG A 187 7.36 -8.43 16.98
C ARG A 187 6.67 -7.76 15.79
N ASN A 188 5.65 -8.40 15.22
CA ASN A 188 4.94 -7.90 14.05
C ASN A 188 4.29 -6.53 14.31
N ILE A 189 3.72 -6.33 15.49
CA ILE A 189 3.15 -5.03 15.88
C ILE A 189 4.25 -4.02 16.17
N ALA A 190 5.36 -4.41 16.80
CA ALA A 190 6.49 -3.51 17.00
C ALA A 190 7.05 -2.98 15.67
N HIS A 191 7.15 -3.85 14.66
CA HIS A 191 7.54 -3.47 13.30
C HIS A 191 6.54 -2.47 12.70
N LEU A 192 5.25 -2.83 12.63
CA LEU A 192 4.21 -1.96 12.08
C LEU A 192 4.17 -0.60 12.79
N PHE A 193 4.24 -0.55 14.12
CA PHE A 193 4.18 0.71 14.87
C PHE A 193 5.37 1.61 14.55
N THR A 194 6.54 1.03 14.32
CA THR A 194 7.73 1.77 13.92
C THR A 194 7.58 2.30 12.50
N GLU A 195 6.96 1.56 11.60
CA GLU A 195 6.65 2.01 10.24
C GLU A 195 5.63 3.15 10.22
N LEU A 196 4.56 3.05 11.01
CA LEU A 196 3.56 4.12 11.15
C LEU A 196 4.19 5.41 11.70
N TYR A 197 5.08 5.28 12.67
CA TYR A 197 5.84 6.40 13.20
C TYR A 197 6.76 7.01 12.12
N SER A 198 7.53 6.19 11.40
CA SER A 198 8.37 6.66 10.30
C SER A 198 7.55 7.36 9.19
N ALA A 199 6.37 6.85 8.87
CA ALA A 199 5.47 7.48 7.90
C ALA A 199 4.97 8.84 8.40
N SER A 200 4.67 8.96 9.69
CA SER A 200 4.27 10.25 10.28
C SER A 200 5.39 11.28 10.23
N LYS A 201 6.66 10.86 10.36
CA LYS A 201 7.82 11.75 10.21
C LYS A 201 7.97 12.24 8.78
N MET A 202 7.82 11.35 7.80
CA MET A 202 7.81 11.75 6.39
C MET A 202 6.71 12.76 6.09
N ASN A 203 5.50 12.54 6.62
CA ASN A 203 4.41 13.50 6.48
C ASN A 203 4.74 14.84 7.14
N GLY A 204 5.39 14.82 8.31
CA GLY A 204 5.87 16.03 8.98
C GLY A 204 6.89 16.82 8.17
N ASP A 205 7.84 16.14 7.51
CA ASP A 205 8.80 16.78 6.60
C ASP A 205 8.11 17.45 5.40
N GLU A 206 6.99 16.89 4.96
CA GLU A 206 6.11 17.47 3.95
C GLU A 206 5.12 18.49 4.53
N GLY A 207 5.21 18.85 5.82
CA GLY A 207 4.36 19.82 6.52
C GLY A 207 2.91 19.35 6.70
N PHE A 208 2.75 18.07 7.02
CA PHE A 208 1.50 17.39 7.35
C PHE A 208 1.63 16.61 8.67
N GLU A 209 2.35 17.17 9.65
CA GLU A 209 2.66 16.52 10.93
C GLU A 209 1.43 16.16 11.78
N SER A 210 0.24 16.67 11.42
CA SER A 210 -1.02 16.38 12.11
C SER A 210 -1.79 15.19 11.55
N LEU A 211 -1.39 14.63 10.41
CA LEU A 211 -2.16 13.57 9.76
C LEU A 211 -1.96 12.22 10.44
N THR A 212 -3.07 11.59 10.80
CA THR A 212 -3.12 10.20 11.26
C THR A 212 -2.60 9.28 10.16
N VAL A 213 -1.74 8.33 10.54
CA VAL A 213 -1.29 7.25 9.64
C VAL A 213 -1.99 5.95 10.04
N TYR A 214 -2.62 5.29 9.08
CA TYR A 214 -3.29 4.01 9.26
C TYR A 214 -2.35 2.84 8.96
N GLY A 215 -2.56 1.73 9.66
CA GLY A 215 -1.81 0.49 9.51
C GLY A 215 -2.72 -0.70 9.34
N LEU A 216 -2.35 -1.62 8.46
CA LEU A 216 -2.99 -2.93 8.32
C LEU A 216 -1.93 -4.01 8.50
N LEU A 217 -2.10 -4.87 9.50
CA LEU A 217 -1.30 -6.07 9.68
C LEU A 217 -2.16 -7.30 9.34
N THR A 218 -1.75 -8.11 8.37
CA THR A 218 -2.55 -9.25 7.91
C THR A 218 -1.73 -10.47 7.48
N ASP A 219 -2.30 -11.66 7.63
CA ASP A 219 -1.86 -12.92 7.01
C ASP A 219 -2.86 -13.42 5.94
N LEU A 220 -3.74 -12.53 5.47
CA LEU A 220 -4.92 -12.76 4.64
C LEU A 220 -6.03 -13.61 5.30
N GLY A 221 -5.77 -14.32 6.39
CA GLY A 221 -6.81 -14.99 7.19
C GLY A 221 -7.30 -14.14 8.37
N THR A 222 -6.46 -13.23 8.86
CA THR A 222 -6.75 -12.30 9.95
C THR A 222 -6.25 -10.92 9.58
N PHE A 223 -7.05 -9.90 9.90
CA PHE A 223 -6.78 -8.50 9.60
C PHE A 223 -6.83 -7.69 10.90
N HIS A 224 -5.75 -6.99 11.20
CA HIS A 224 -5.63 -6.09 12.33
C HIS A 224 -5.43 -4.67 11.83
N PHE A 225 -6.38 -3.79 12.15
CA PHE A 225 -6.34 -2.39 11.76
C PHE A 225 -5.85 -1.53 12.91
N TYR A 226 -4.87 -0.67 12.61
CA TYR A 226 -4.26 0.25 13.56
C TYR A 226 -4.28 1.67 13.00
N SER A 227 -4.06 2.64 13.87
CA SER A 227 -3.68 3.98 13.46
C SER A 227 -2.73 4.61 14.46
N PHE A 228 -1.94 5.58 14.00
CA PHE A 228 -1.07 6.40 14.81
C PHE A 228 -1.43 7.87 14.64
N ASN A 229 -1.80 8.52 15.74
CA ASN A 229 -2.03 9.96 15.77
C ASN A 229 -0.73 10.66 16.21
N PRO A 230 -0.06 11.41 15.32
CA PRO A 230 1.20 12.08 15.64
C PRO A 230 1.06 13.24 16.63
N ILE A 231 -0.13 13.87 16.73
CA ILE A 231 -0.37 14.98 17.66
C ILE A 231 -0.40 14.49 19.10
N SER A 232 -1.15 13.41 19.35
CA SER A 232 -1.25 12.82 20.69
C SER A 232 -0.17 11.78 20.96
N ASN A 233 0.64 11.43 19.96
CA ASN A 233 1.63 10.35 20.00
C ASN A 233 1.01 9.02 20.48
N THR A 234 -0.17 8.68 19.97
CA THR A 234 -1.00 7.56 20.46
C THR A 234 -1.34 6.59 19.35
N PHE A 235 -1.30 5.29 19.67
CA PHE A 235 -1.79 4.22 18.80
C PHE A 235 -3.22 3.84 19.14
N TYR A 236 -4.02 3.58 18.12
CA TYR A 236 -5.38 3.06 18.22
C TYR A 236 -5.48 1.73 17.47
N ARG A 237 -6.47 0.91 17.82
CA ARG A 237 -6.73 -0.37 17.17
C ARG A 237 -8.22 -0.56 16.96
N ASP A 238 -8.62 -0.94 15.76
CA ASP A 238 -9.99 -1.36 15.49
C ASP A 238 -10.20 -2.84 15.81
N HIS A 239 -11.42 -3.34 15.62
CA HIS A 239 -11.73 -4.75 15.77
C HIS A 239 -10.89 -5.62 14.82
N LYS A 240 -10.45 -6.76 15.34
CA LYS A 240 -9.83 -7.83 14.54
C LYS A 240 -10.91 -8.46 13.65
N MET A 241 -10.59 -8.63 12.36
CA MET A 241 -11.42 -9.41 11.44
C MET A 241 -10.73 -10.73 11.12
N THR A 242 -11.50 -11.81 11.04
CA THR A 242 -11.02 -13.13 10.63
C THR A 242 -11.86 -13.62 9.47
N VAL A 243 -11.17 -14.08 8.43
CA VAL A 243 -11.76 -14.59 7.19
C VAL A 243 -11.43 -16.08 7.10
N PRO A 244 -12.41 -16.95 6.83
CA PRO A 244 -12.16 -18.38 6.61
C PRO A 244 -11.19 -18.62 5.45
N ARG A 245 -10.54 -19.78 5.40
CA ARG A 245 -9.56 -20.09 4.35
C ARG A 245 -10.16 -20.84 3.15
N ASP A 246 -11.35 -21.43 3.30
CA ASP A 246 -12.04 -22.04 2.18
C ASP A 246 -12.47 -20.96 1.19
N ARG A 247 -12.45 -21.28 -0.09
CA ARG A 247 -12.57 -20.29 -1.16
C ARG A 247 -13.84 -19.44 -1.08
N GLU A 248 -14.99 -20.07 -0.90
CA GLU A 248 -16.29 -19.39 -0.92
C GLU A 248 -16.45 -18.50 0.30
N ASP A 249 -16.21 -19.02 1.50
CA ASP A 249 -16.34 -18.24 2.72
C ASP A 249 -15.21 -17.20 2.84
N PHE A 250 -14.03 -17.46 2.28
CA PHE A 250 -12.96 -16.48 2.15
C PHE A 250 -13.43 -15.27 1.33
N LEU A 251 -13.93 -15.52 0.11
CA LEU A 251 -14.38 -14.45 -0.78
C LEU A 251 -15.57 -13.68 -0.21
N TYR A 252 -16.46 -14.36 0.50
CA TYR A 252 -17.54 -13.74 1.25
C TYR A 252 -17.02 -12.86 2.40
N GLY A 253 -16.13 -13.39 3.25
CA GLY A 253 -15.55 -12.66 4.38
C GLY A 253 -14.71 -11.45 3.96
N MET A 254 -14.05 -11.53 2.79
CA MET A 254 -13.30 -10.42 2.22
C MET A 254 -14.16 -9.21 1.88
N MET A 255 -15.47 -9.34 1.67
CA MET A 255 -16.33 -8.17 1.39
C MET A 255 -16.29 -7.16 2.54
N ALA A 256 -16.42 -7.64 3.78
CA ALA A 256 -16.37 -6.79 4.96
C ALA A 256 -14.96 -6.19 5.18
N VAL A 257 -13.91 -6.97 4.90
CA VAL A 257 -12.52 -6.48 4.98
C VAL A 257 -12.29 -5.35 3.97
N VAL A 258 -12.81 -5.51 2.75
CA VAL A 258 -12.68 -4.51 1.68
C VAL A 258 -13.44 -3.23 2.05
N ASP A 259 -14.64 -3.33 2.62
CA ASP A 259 -15.37 -2.17 3.14
C ASP A 259 -14.60 -1.44 4.26
N GLN A 260 -13.97 -2.19 5.17
CA GLN A 260 -13.13 -1.61 6.22
C GLN A 260 -11.90 -0.91 5.65
N ILE A 261 -11.18 -1.54 4.71
CA ILE A 261 -10.04 -0.93 4.02
C ILE A 261 -10.49 0.34 3.28
N PHE A 262 -11.63 0.27 2.57
CA PHE A 262 -12.19 1.40 1.86
C PHE A 262 -12.51 2.56 2.80
N SER A 263 -13.06 2.27 3.97
CA SER A 263 -13.38 3.27 5.00
C SER A 263 -12.13 4.02 5.48
N LEU A 264 -11.05 3.29 5.76
CA LEU A 264 -9.76 3.89 6.15
C LEU A 264 -9.15 4.73 5.03
N VAL A 265 -9.22 4.22 3.80
CA VAL A 265 -8.69 4.91 2.62
C VAL A 265 -9.46 6.19 2.33
N LEU A 266 -10.79 6.14 2.38
CA LEU A 266 -11.63 7.31 2.20
C LEU A 266 -11.43 8.33 3.33
N GLN A 267 -11.28 7.88 4.57
CA GLN A 267 -10.99 8.76 5.70
C GLN A 267 -9.64 9.46 5.55
N GLY A 268 -8.56 8.71 5.24
CA GLY A 268 -7.25 9.27 4.96
C GLY A 268 -7.28 10.26 3.80
N TYR A 269 -8.11 9.99 2.79
CA TYR A 269 -8.34 10.90 1.67
C TYR A 269 -9.01 12.20 2.09
N VAL A 270 -10.09 12.15 2.86
CA VAL A 270 -10.78 13.31 3.41
C VAL A 270 -9.84 14.15 4.29
N ASP A 271 -9.12 13.52 5.21
CA ASP A 271 -8.23 14.21 6.16
C ASP A 271 -7.07 14.91 5.45
N THR A 272 -6.51 14.28 4.42
CA THR A 272 -5.46 14.89 3.60
C THR A 272 -5.97 16.11 2.84
N LEU A 273 -7.15 16.03 2.23
CA LEU A 273 -7.75 17.17 1.54
C LEU A 273 -8.02 18.32 2.50
N LYS A 274 -8.50 18.02 3.71
CA LYS A 274 -8.70 18.99 4.78
C LYS A 274 -7.40 19.65 5.19
N ALA A 275 -6.36 18.87 5.49
CA ALA A 275 -5.05 19.41 5.87
C ALA A 275 -4.43 20.26 4.75
N THR A 276 -4.60 19.85 3.49
CA THR A 276 -4.13 20.61 2.33
C THR A 276 -4.86 21.94 2.17
N CYS A 277 -6.16 22.00 2.51
CA CYS A 277 -6.90 23.26 2.58
C CYS A 277 -6.34 24.17 3.66
N THR A 278 -6.18 23.67 4.90
CA THR A 278 -5.64 24.43 6.03
C THR A 278 -4.27 25.02 5.71
N LYS A 279 -3.35 24.18 5.21
CA LYS A 279 -2.00 24.60 4.82
C LYS A 279 -1.99 25.62 3.68
N SER A 280 -3.01 25.61 2.82
CA SER A 280 -3.13 26.57 1.72
C SER A 280 -3.75 27.91 2.14
N GLU A 281 -4.36 27.99 3.32
CA GLU A 281 -4.89 29.22 3.92
C GLU A 281 -3.83 29.99 4.72
N GLU A 282 -2.80 29.29 5.20
CA GLU A 282 -1.72 29.91 5.95
C GLU A 282 -0.98 30.96 5.09
N PRO A 283 -0.72 32.16 5.63
CA PRO A 283 -0.05 33.22 4.89
C PRO A 283 1.36 32.73 4.53
N SER A 284 1.54 32.46 3.23
CA SER A 284 2.81 31.96 2.71
C SER A 284 3.91 32.95 3.03
N SER A 285 4.81 32.56 3.94
CA SER A 285 6.02 33.30 4.28
C SER A 285 7.01 33.24 3.12
N GLY A 286 6.72 33.96 2.03
CA GLY A 286 7.71 34.42 1.07
C GLY A 286 8.22 33.42 0.01
N SER A 287 7.63 32.24 -0.18
CA SER A 287 8.07 31.35 -1.27
C SER A 287 7.49 31.79 -2.63
N PRO A 288 8.33 32.11 -3.64
CA PRO A 288 7.86 32.54 -4.95
C PRO A 288 7.25 31.38 -5.75
N THR A 289 5.95 31.48 -6.03
CA THR A 289 5.25 30.95 -7.21
C THR A 289 5.66 29.54 -7.69
N THR A 290 5.09 28.50 -7.11
CA THR A 290 5.03 27.18 -7.74
C THR A 290 4.00 27.18 -8.87
N LYS A 291 4.48 27.32 -10.11
CA LYS A 291 3.69 27.00 -11.31
C LYS A 291 3.11 25.58 -11.15
N GLY A 292 1.79 25.46 -11.14
CA GLY A 292 1.10 24.18 -11.04
C GLY A 292 0.41 23.87 -9.71
N ARG A 293 0.45 24.77 -8.71
CA ARG A 293 -0.38 24.61 -7.51
C ARG A 293 -1.86 24.74 -7.88
N LEU A 294 -2.67 23.78 -7.48
CA LEU A 294 -4.13 23.88 -7.58
C LEU A 294 -4.64 25.06 -6.75
N SER A 295 -5.74 25.68 -7.19
CA SER A 295 -6.36 26.74 -6.41
C SER A 295 -6.91 26.19 -5.09
N LEU A 296 -6.89 26.99 -4.04
CA LEU A 296 -7.53 26.66 -2.75
C LEU A 296 -8.99 26.26 -2.94
N GLU A 297 -9.67 26.89 -3.90
CA GLU A 297 -11.06 26.57 -4.27
C GLU A 297 -11.22 25.14 -4.82
N ALA A 298 -10.27 24.66 -5.64
CA ALA A 298 -10.29 23.29 -6.13
C ALA A 298 -10.15 22.28 -4.99
N TRP A 299 -9.24 22.54 -4.04
CA TRP A 299 -9.08 21.71 -2.84
C TRP A 299 -10.33 21.67 -1.97
N ARG A 300 -10.96 22.83 -1.74
CA ARG A 300 -12.20 22.91 -0.96
C ARG A 300 -13.34 22.15 -1.63
N LYS A 301 -13.50 22.27 -2.95
CA LYS A 301 -14.48 21.49 -3.71
C LYS A 301 -14.21 20.00 -3.63
N ALA A 302 -12.95 19.59 -3.80
CA ALA A 302 -12.54 18.19 -3.64
C ALA A 302 -12.95 17.66 -2.26
N HIS A 303 -12.63 18.41 -1.20
CA HIS A 303 -12.94 18.04 0.18
C HIS A 303 -14.46 17.94 0.42
N GLN A 304 -15.24 18.92 -0.05
CA GLN A 304 -16.70 18.90 0.06
C GLN A 304 -17.31 17.68 -0.64
N HIS A 305 -16.85 17.36 -1.85
CA HIS A 305 -17.30 16.16 -2.57
C HIS A 305 -16.89 14.88 -1.87
N ALA A 306 -15.69 14.80 -1.29
CA ALA A 306 -15.24 13.63 -0.53
C ALA A 306 -16.10 13.40 0.73
N LEU A 307 -16.45 14.45 1.46
CA LEU A 307 -17.37 14.37 2.60
C LEU A 307 -18.78 13.94 2.18
N ALA A 308 -19.29 14.45 1.05
CA ALA A 308 -20.56 14.01 0.50
C ALA A 308 -20.52 12.52 0.12
N ALA A 309 -19.44 12.05 -0.50
CA ALA A 309 -19.23 10.64 -0.82
C ALA A 309 -19.26 9.77 0.45
N GLN A 310 -18.47 10.13 1.47
CA GLN A 310 -18.41 9.40 2.74
C GLN A 310 -19.79 9.26 3.39
N LYS A 311 -20.57 10.35 3.42
CA LYS A 311 -21.93 10.33 3.96
C LYS A 311 -22.85 9.34 3.22
N GLN A 312 -22.71 9.26 1.89
CA GLN A 312 -23.51 8.34 1.08
C GLN A 312 -23.09 6.87 1.26
N PHE A 313 -21.81 6.60 1.47
CA PHE A 313 -21.33 5.24 1.78
C PHE A 313 -21.68 4.76 3.20
N SER A 314 -21.85 5.69 4.16
CA SER A 314 -22.31 5.38 5.51
C SER A 314 -23.85 5.35 5.64
N GLY A 315 -24.55 5.28 4.50
CA GLY A 315 -25.99 5.41 4.40
C GLY A 315 -26.79 4.16 4.79
N ASN A 316 -28.06 4.14 4.38
CA ASN A 316 -28.98 3.05 4.70
C ASN A 316 -28.65 1.77 3.90
N LEU A 317 -28.38 0.67 4.60
CA LEU A 317 -28.09 -0.63 4.00
C LEU A 317 -29.21 -1.16 3.08
N THR A 318 -30.48 -0.79 3.31
CA THR A 318 -31.60 -1.23 2.44
C THR A 318 -31.59 -0.56 1.06
N ALA A 319 -30.92 0.60 0.95
CA ALA A 319 -30.75 1.35 -0.29
C ALA A 319 -29.26 1.45 -0.66
N LEU A 320 -28.45 0.49 -0.22
CA LEU A 320 -26.98 0.58 -0.31
C LEU A 320 -26.49 0.72 -1.75
N GLU A 321 -27.09 -0.01 -2.70
CA GLU A 321 -26.70 0.07 -4.10
C GLU A 321 -26.85 1.49 -4.66
N GLU A 322 -28.01 2.12 -4.44
CA GLU A 322 -28.30 3.48 -4.92
C GLU A 322 -27.47 4.53 -4.17
N SER A 323 -27.41 4.43 -2.83
CA SER A 323 -26.66 5.35 -1.96
C SER A 323 -25.17 5.30 -2.28
N ALA A 324 -24.58 4.11 -2.35
CA ALA A 324 -23.15 3.97 -2.63
C ALA A 324 -22.81 4.31 -4.10
N ALA A 325 -23.74 4.12 -5.06
CA ALA A 325 -23.55 4.62 -6.42
C ALA A 325 -23.48 6.16 -6.46
N GLU A 326 -24.37 6.85 -5.73
CA GLU A 326 -24.29 8.31 -5.56
C GLU A 326 -22.98 8.71 -4.86
N GLY A 327 -22.54 7.93 -3.86
CA GLY A 327 -21.25 8.08 -3.21
C GLY A 327 -20.07 8.00 -4.18
N LEU A 328 -20.10 7.05 -5.11
CA LEU A 328 -19.09 6.91 -6.16
C LEU A 328 -19.07 8.13 -7.11
N GLU A 329 -20.24 8.67 -7.47
CA GLU A 329 -20.30 9.90 -8.27
C GLU A 329 -19.68 11.11 -7.55
N PHE A 330 -19.91 11.24 -6.24
CA PHE A 330 -19.27 12.29 -5.45
C PHE A 330 -17.76 12.06 -5.32
N LEU A 331 -17.32 10.82 -5.15
CA LEU A 331 -15.89 10.50 -5.13
C LEU A 331 -15.24 10.84 -6.46
N GLU A 332 -15.87 10.52 -7.59
CA GLU A 332 -15.40 10.88 -8.94
C GLU A 332 -15.26 12.40 -9.10
N LYS A 333 -16.28 13.17 -8.67
CA LYS A 333 -16.23 14.64 -8.66
C LYS A 333 -15.10 15.17 -7.78
N SER A 334 -14.84 14.52 -6.63
CA SER A 334 -13.74 14.90 -5.74
C SER A 334 -12.38 14.68 -6.41
N VAL A 335 -12.13 13.49 -6.96
CA VAL A 335 -10.82 13.17 -7.57
C VAL A 335 -10.56 13.99 -8.83
N ALA A 336 -11.61 14.36 -9.58
CA ALA A 336 -11.50 15.25 -10.73
C ALA A 336 -11.09 16.68 -10.35
N CYS A 337 -11.33 17.12 -9.11
CA CYS A 337 -10.88 18.42 -8.62
C CYS A 337 -9.38 18.44 -8.27
N VAL A 338 -8.75 17.26 -8.16
CA VAL A 338 -7.36 17.11 -7.73
C VAL A 338 -6.50 16.56 -8.86
N ARG A 339 -5.25 16.99 -8.96
CA ARG A 339 -4.33 16.50 -9.99
C ARG A 339 -3.93 15.06 -9.69
N ARG A 340 -3.82 14.27 -10.76
CA ARG A 340 -3.21 12.94 -10.70
C ARG A 340 -1.75 13.07 -10.29
N ILE A 341 -1.28 12.16 -9.44
CA ILE A 341 0.13 12.07 -9.07
C ILE A 341 0.88 11.21 -10.10
N THR A 342 0.23 10.14 -10.57
CA THR A 342 0.92 9.11 -11.33
C THR A 342 1.57 9.66 -12.57
N TYR A 343 2.82 9.28 -12.78
CA TYR A 343 3.62 9.44 -14.00
C TYR A 343 3.09 8.57 -15.14
N ASN A 344 1.78 8.59 -15.39
CA ASN A 344 1.21 7.96 -16.57
C ASN A 344 1.57 8.81 -17.80
N SER A 345 2.02 8.16 -18.85
CA SER A 345 2.34 8.81 -20.14
C SER A 345 1.10 9.24 -20.93
N SER A 346 -0.10 8.96 -20.43
CA SER A 346 -1.36 9.40 -21.03
C SER A 346 -1.63 10.87 -20.75
N ASP A 347 -1.80 11.67 -21.81
CA ASP A 347 -2.26 13.07 -21.74
C ASP A 347 -3.75 13.19 -21.32
N HIS A 348 -4.52 12.11 -21.40
CA HIS A 348 -5.92 12.09 -20.97
C HIS A 348 -6.01 11.89 -19.45
N ASP A 349 -6.63 12.84 -18.74
CA ASP A 349 -7.02 12.66 -17.35
C ASP A 349 -8.29 11.80 -17.31
N ILE A 350 -8.17 10.60 -16.72
CA ILE A 350 -9.20 9.58 -16.46
C ILE A 350 -10.25 9.45 -17.59
N PRO A 351 -9.97 8.68 -18.66
CA PRO A 351 -10.99 8.39 -19.68
C PRO A 351 -12.23 7.77 -19.03
N SER A 352 -13.42 8.19 -19.46
CA SER A 352 -14.68 7.57 -19.04
C SER A 352 -14.69 6.08 -19.44
N LYS A 353 -15.60 5.28 -18.88
CA LYS A 353 -15.75 3.87 -19.29
C LYS A 353 -15.95 3.74 -20.81
N ALA A 354 -16.78 4.60 -21.40
CA ALA A 354 -17.02 4.61 -22.84
C ALA A 354 -15.78 5.03 -23.64
N ASP A 355 -15.00 5.98 -23.14
CA ASP A 355 -13.73 6.37 -23.75
C ASP A 355 -12.72 5.22 -23.68
N LEU A 356 -12.62 4.54 -22.53
CA LEU A 356 -11.76 3.36 -22.36
C LEU A 356 -12.17 2.23 -23.30
N GLU A 357 -13.45 1.92 -23.42
CA GLU A 357 -13.96 0.93 -24.37
C GLU A 357 -13.61 1.32 -25.81
N THR A 358 -13.76 2.60 -26.17
CA THR A 358 -13.40 3.11 -27.49
C THR A 358 -11.89 3.05 -27.75
N ILE A 359 -11.06 3.41 -26.77
CA ILE A 359 -9.60 3.33 -26.83
C ILE A 359 -9.16 1.87 -26.97
N ALA A 360 -9.72 0.98 -26.17
CA ALA A 360 -9.44 -0.45 -26.19
C ALA A 360 -9.81 -1.05 -27.55
N GLN A 361 -11.02 -0.77 -28.05
CA GLN A 361 -11.48 -1.24 -29.35
C GLN A 361 -10.54 -0.80 -30.47
N LYS A 362 -10.22 0.49 -30.53
CA LYS A 362 -9.28 1.05 -31.53
C LYS A 362 -7.89 0.41 -31.43
N ALA A 363 -7.39 0.19 -30.22
CA ALA A 363 -6.08 -0.43 -30.01
C ALA A 363 -6.05 -1.89 -30.48
N VAL A 364 -7.09 -2.65 -30.18
CA VAL A 364 -7.23 -4.06 -30.57
C VAL A 364 -7.39 -4.21 -32.09
N GLU A 365 -8.21 -3.36 -32.71
CA GLU A 365 -8.39 -3.33 -34.16
C GLU A 365 -7.08 -3.02 -34.88
N LYS A 366 -6.38 -1.97 -34.45
CA LYS A 366 -5.06 -1.62 -34.99
C LYS A 366 -4.07 -2.78 -34.88
N TRP A 367 -3.99 -3.42 -33.72
CA TRP A 367 -3.10 -4.56 -33.51
C TRP A 367 -3.41 -5.73 -34.46
N HIS A 368 -4.69 -6.02 -34.73
CA HIS A 368 -5.09 -7.06 -35.68
C HIS A 368 -4.67 -6.73 -37.11
N VAL A 369 -4.86 -5.49 -37.55
CA VAL A 369 -4.40 -5.02 -38.88
C VAL A 369 -2.88 -5.19 -38.99
N ASP A 370 -2.13 -4.72 -38.01
CA ASP A 370 -0.66 -4.82 -37.97
C ASP A 370 -0.18 -6.29 -37.94
N LEU A 371 -0.93 -7.20 -37.31
CA LEU A 371 -0.63 -8.63 -37.30
C LEU A 371 -0.84 -9.27 -38.68
N CYS A 372 -1.97 -8.99 -39.33
CA CYS A 372 -2.28 -9.49 -40.67
C CYS A 372 -1.23 -9.02 -41.70
N GLU A 373 -0.82 -7.75 -41.65
CA GLU A 373 0.21 -7.23 -42.55
C GLU A 373 1.58 -7.86 -42.33
N ARG A 374 1.93 -8.20 -41.09
CA ARG A 374 3.18 -8.92 -40.78
C ARG A 374 3.14 -10.35 -41.33
N GLN A 375 2.03 -11.06 -41.14
CA GLN A 375 1.86 -12.41 -41.68
C GLN A 375 1.90 -12.43 -43.20
N ALA A 376 1.24 -11.46 -43.87
CA ALA A 376 1.28 -11.33 -45.32
C ALA A 376 2.72 -11.10 -45.84
N ARG A 377 3.49 -10.23 -45.18
CA ARG A 377 4.90 -9.99 -45.52
C ARG A 377 5.75 -11.26 -45.35
N HIS A 378 5.57 -12.00 -44.25
CA HIS A 378 6.30 -13.26 -44.03
C HIS A 378 5.98 -14.32 -45.09
N ALA A 379 4.71 -14.44 -45.51
CA ALA A 379 4.31 -15.39 -46.54
C ALA A 379 4.99 -15.07 -47.88
N VAL A 380 5.05 -13.80 -48.28
CA VAL A 380 5.73 -13.36 -49.50
C VAL A 380 7.23 -13.69 -49.44
N THR A 381 7.89 -13.42 -48.31
CA THR A 381 9.33 -13.73 -48.15
C THR A 381 9.62 -15.23 -48.23
N GLN A 382 8.77 -16.08 -47.65
CA GLN A 382 8.93 -17.54 -47.72
C GLN A 382 8.67 -18.10 -49.13
N SER A 383 7.73 -17.53 -49.88
CA SER A 383 7.52 -17.91 -51.28
C SER A 383 8.71 -17.51 -52.17
N SER A 384 9.35 -16.37 -51.90
CA SER A 384 10.53 -15.93 -52.66
C SER A 384 11.82 -16.68 -52.33
N SER A 385 11.93 -17.34 -51.16
CA SER A 385 13.12 -18.14 -50.81
C SER A 385 13.08 -19.57 -51.35
N ASN A 386 11.90 -20.04 -51.76
CA ASN A 386 11.69 -21.40 -52.27
C ASN A 386 11.59 -21.47 -53.80
N ALA A 387 11.60 -20.31 -54.47
CA ALA A 387 11.71 -20.16 -55.92
C ALA A 387 13.16 -19.83 -56.29
#